data_AF-A0A3B8IM86-F1
#
_entry.id   AF-A0A3B8IM86-F1
#
_cell.length_a   1.000
_cell.length_b   1.000
_cell.length_c   1.000
_cell.angle_alpha   90.00
_cell.angle_beta   90.00
_cell.angle_gamma   90.00
#
_symmetry.space_group_name_H-M   'P 1'
#
loop_
_entity.id
_entity.type
_entity.pdbx_description
1 polymer ?
#
loop_
_entity_poly.entity_id
_entity_poly.type
_entity_poly.pdbx_seq_one_letter_code
_entity_poly.pdbx_strand_id
1 'polypeptide(L)' 'MKVIVFGATGTVGVHVVEQALAAGHEVTAFSRSADKLAHLPGVRVVRG' A
#
# COMPACT_ATOMS: atom_id res chain seq x y z
N MET A 1 -7.77 2.84 -11.00
CA MET A 1 -8.72 1.87 -10.38
C MET A 1 -8.52 1.85 -8.87
N LYS A 2 -9.45 1.27 -8.09
CA LYS A 2 -9.30 1.11 -6.63
C LYS A 2 -8.71 -0.27 -6.32
N VAL A 3 -7.57 -0.30 -5.63
CA VAL A 3 -6.82 -1.53 -5.33
C VAL A 3 -6.60 -1.62 -3.83
N ILE A 4 -6.88 -2.78 -3.22
CA ILE A 4 -6.51 -3.06 -1.83
C ILE A 4 -5.41 -4.11 -1.78
N VAL A 5 -4.36 -3.85 -1.01
CA VAL A 5 -3.19 -4.73 -0.87
C VAL A 5 -3.08 -5.19 0.59
N PHE A 6 -3.29 -6.48 0.83
CA PHE A 6 -3.05 -7.11 2.12
C PHE A 6 -1.57 -7.49 2.26
N GLY A 7 -0.99 -7.24 3.43
CA GLY A 7 0.44 -7.49 3.64
C GLY A 7 1.31 -6.50 2.87
N ALA A 8 0.82 -5.28 2.66
CA ALA A 8 1.49 -4.22 1.90
C ALA A 8 2.89 -3.84 2.41
N THR A 9 3.25 -4.21 3.64
CA THR A 9 4.59 -4.00 4.23
C THR A 9 5.55 -5.17 4.04
N GLY A 10 5.11 -6.26 3.39
CA GLY A 10 5.94 -7.44 3.12
C GLY A 10 6.85 -7.25 1.90
N THR A 11 7.75 -8.20 1.67
CA THR A 11 8.75 -8.15 0.59
C THR A 11 8.14 -7.93 -0.79
N VAL A 12 6.97 -8.53 -1.07
CA VAL A 12 6.25 -8.36 -2.33
C VAL A 12 5.27 -7.19 -2.27
N GLY A 13 4.57 -7.04 -1.14
CA GLY A 13 3.50 -6.04 -0.99
C GLY A 13 3.97 -4.61 -1.23
N VAL A 14 5.20 -4.29 -0.82
CA VAL A 14 5.76 -2.94 -1.04
C VAL A 14 5.89 -2.61 -2.52
N HIS A 15 6.41 -3.54 -3.32
CA HIS A 15 6.57 -3.35 -4.76
C HIS A 15 5.22 -3.27 -5.48
N VAL A 16 4.23 -4.03 -5.03
CA VAL A 16 2.87 -3.96 -5.59
C VAL A 16 2.24 -2.59 -5.33
N VAL A 17 2.40 -2.05 -4.13
CA VAL A 17 1.90 -0.71 -3.79
C VAL A 17 2.59 0.35 -4.65
N GLU A 18 3.92 0.32 -4.74
CA GLU A 18 4.69 1.27 -5.56
C GLU A 18 4.26 1.26 -7.03
N GLN A 19 4.14 0.08 -7.64
CA GLN A 19 3.74 -0.07 -9.03
C GLN A 19 2.29 0.39 -9.25
N ALA A 20 1.37 0.05 -8.35
CA ALA A 20 -0.02 0.47 -8.46
C ALA A 20 -0.17 1.99 -8.31
N LEU A 21 0.59 2.63 -7.41
CA LEU A 21 0.64 4.09 -7.29
C LEU A 21 1.23 4.72 -8.56
N ALA A 22 2.33 4.19 -9.09
CA ALA A 22 2.95 4.67 -10.32
C ALA A 22 2.02 4.56 -11.54
N ALA A 23 1.14 3.55 -11.56
CA ALA A 23 0.10 3.37 -12.56
C ALA A 23 -1.13 4.29 -12.35
N GLY A 24 -1.09 5.20 -11.37
CA GLY A 24 -2.18 6.14 -11.08
C GLY A 24 -3.41 5.48 -10.46
N HIS A 25 -3.25 4.36 -9.75
CA HIS A 25 -4.34 3.71 -9.04
C HIS A 25 -4.51 4.28 -7.62
N GLU A 26 -5.75 4.28 -7.13
CA GLU A 26 -6.03 4.54 -5.72
C GLU A 26 -5.74 3.26 -4.94
N VAL A 27 -4.68 3.29 -4.14
CA VAL A 27 -4.22 2.11 -3.39
C VAL A 27 -4.60 2.23 -1.92
N THR A 28 -5.21 1.18 -1.39
CA THR A 28 -5.42 0.99 0.05
C THR A 28 -4.50 -0.13 0.54
N ALA A 29 -3.59 0.19 1.45
CA ALA A 29 -2.67 -0.77 2.03
C ALA A 29 -3.17 -1.25 3.40
N PHE A 30 -3.35 -2.55 3.56
CA PHE A 30 -3.75 -3.18 4.83
C PHE A 30 -2.57 -3.96 5.42
N SER A 31 -2.12 -3.58 6.63
CA SER A 31 -1.06 -4.29 7.35
C SER A 31 -1.08 -4.06 8.86
N ARG A 32 -0.60 -5.05 9.60
CA ARG A 32 -0.36 -4.98 11.06
C ARG A 32 0.60 -3.86 11.45
N SER A 33 1.59 -3.61 10.60
CA SER A 33 2.63 -2.59 10.79
C SER A 33 2.49 -1.48 9.75
N ALA A 34 1.26 -1.03 9.54
CA ALA A 34 0.87 -0.02 8.56
C ALA A 34 1.71 1.28 8.65
N ASP A 35 2.23 1.63 9.82
CA ASP A 35 3.12 2.77 10.06
C ASP A 35 4.36 2.76 9.14
N LYS A 36 4.83 1.58 8.71
CA LYS A 36 5.95 1.46 7.77
C LYS A 36 5.65 2.03 6.39
N LEU A 37 4.38 2.19 6.02
CA LEU A 37 3.94 2.74 4.73
C LEU A 37 3.58 4.22 4.79
N ALA A 38 3.68 4.87 5.97
CA ALA A 38 3.30 6.27 6.16
C ALA A 38 4.14 7.26 5.32
N HIS A 39 5.31 6.84 4.84
CA HIS A 39 6.18 7.64 3.98
C HIS A 39 5.77 7.63 2.50
N LEU A 40 4.84 6.76 2.09
CA LEU A 40 4.39 6.67 0.71
C LEU A 40 3.25 7.68 0.46
N PRO A 41 3.45 8.68 -0.42
CA PRO A 41 2.38 9.62 -0.77
C PRO A 41 1.33 8.93 -1.64
N GLY A 42 0.05 9.22 -1.38
CA GLY A 42 -1.06 8.75 -2.22
C GLY A 42 -1.59 7.34 -1.91
N VAL A 43 -1.06 6.66 -0.89
CA VAL A 43 -1.63 5.39 -0.39
C VAL A 43 -2.53 5.64 0.82
N ARG A 44 -3.72 5.03 0.83
CA ARG A 44 -4.56 4.98 2.02
C ARG A 44 -4.12 3.83 2.90
N VAL A 45 -3.64 4.12 4.10
CA VAL A 45 -3.16 3.10 5.03
C VAL A 45 -4.28 2.67 5.98
N VAL A 46 -4.49 1.36 6.13
CA VAL A 46 -5.42 0.75 7.08
C VAL A 46 -4.65 -0.24 7.95
N ARG A 47 -4.79 -0.12 9.27
CA ARG A 47 -4.15 -1.00 10.24
C ARG A 47 -5.12 -2.11 10.66
N GLY A 48 -4.61 -3.34 10.75
CA GLY A 48 -5.33 -4.49 11.31
C GLY A 48 -4.47 -5.74 11.38
#